data_AF-A0A1M4X0I2-F1
#
_entry.id   AF-A0A1M4X0I2-F1
#
_cell.length_a   1.000
_cell.length_b   1.000
_cell.length_c   1.000
_cell.angle_alpha   90.00
_cell.angle_beta   90.00
_cell.angle_gamma   90.00
#
_symmetry.space_group_name_H-M   'P 1'
#
loop_
_entity.id
_entity.type
_entity.pdbx_description
1 polymer ?
#
loop_
_entity_poly.entity_id
_entity_poly.type
_entity_poly.pdbx_seq_one_letter_code
_entity_poly.pdbx_strand_id
1 'polypeptide(L)'
;MNHFLLAKEPELGAANHRYGSHAMELLINDLLKKGAARGRLKAKLFGGAMMQNSFGKIGRANAEFALQFLENEDIPLVSQSLLGTQARRIRFSPVDGQAQQRLVSEADVPAIELPKPPVTDDITFF
;
A
#
# COMPACT_ATOMS: atom_id res chain seq x y z
N MET A 1 3.60 7.37 -6.16
CA MET A 1 2.66 6.33 -5.70
C MET A 1 3.19 5.78 -4.40
N ASN A 2 2.31 5.48 -3.44
CA ASN A 2 2.66 4.87 -2.17
C ASN A 2 1.98 3.49 -2.04
N HIS A 3 2.61 2.56 -1.34
CA HIS A 3 2.05 1.28 -0.91
C HIS A 3 2.41 1.07 0.56
N PHE A 4 1.41 0.96 1.44
CA PHE A 4 1.61 0.79 2.89
C PHE A 4 0.73 -0.34 3.43
N LEU A 5 1.15 -0.90 4.56
CA LEU A 5 0.46 -1.98 5.27
C LEU A 5 0.41 -1.62 6.76
N LEU A 6 -0.78 -1.60 7.35
CA LEU A 6 -0.94 -1.43 8.80
C LEU A 6 -0.79 -2.80 9.48
N ALA A 7 -0.06 -2.87 10.60
CA ALA A 7 0.11 -4.11 11.36
C ALA A 7 -1.19 -4.51 12.09
N LYS A 8 -1.32 -5.80 12.42
CA LYS A 8 -2.53 -6.38 13.06
C LYS A 8 -2.68 -6.04 14.54
N GLU A 9 -1.61 -5.63 15.22
CA GLU A 9 -1.60 -5.54 16.68
C GLU A 9 -2.38 -4.31 17.17
N PRO A 10 -3.41 -4.48 18.02
CA PRO A 10 -4.20 -3.38 18.56
C PRO A 10 -3.37 -2.32 19.29
N GLU A 11 -2.31 -2.74 19.99
CA GLU A 11 -1.40 -1.82 20.71
C GLU A 11 -0.53 -0.99 19.77
N LEU A 12 -0.31 -1.46 18.53
CA LEU A 12 0.40 -0.71 17.49
C LEU A 12 -0.53 0.18 16.66
N GLY A 13 -1.83 0.30 17.00
CA GLY A 13 -2.79 1.09 16.24
C GLY A 13 -2.33 2.53 15.97
N ALA A 14 -1.78 3.20 16.99
CA ALA A 14 -1.21 4.55 16.84
C ALA A 14 0.08 4.57 16.01
N ALA A 15 0.95 3.56 16.15
CA ALA A 15 2.17 3.43 15.36
C ALA A 15 1.88 3.17 13.87
N ASN A 16 0.85 2.37 13.58
CA ASN A 16 0.37 2.07 12.25
C ASN A 16 -0.21 3.31 11.55
N HIS A 17 -1.07 4.06 12.24
CA HIS A 17 -1.59 5.33 11.72
C HIS A 17 -0.45 6.30 11.42
N ARG A 18 0.52 6.44 12.34
CA ARG A 18 1.70 7.27 12.12
C ARG A 18 2.49 6.83 10.88
N TYR A 19 2.68 5.52 10.67
CA TYR A 19 3.39 5.02 9.51
C TYR A 19 2.65 5.33 8.20
N GLY A 20 1.35 5.04 8.14
CA GLY A 20 0.52 5.33 6.98
C GLY A 20 0.46 6.82 6.66
N SER A 21 0.27 7.67 7.69
CA SER A 21 0.22 9.12 7.54
C SER A 21 1.57 9.65 7.08
N HIS A 22 2.67 9.20 7.71
CA HIS A 22 4.01 9.62 7.33
C HIS A 22 4.34 9.29 5.87
N ALA A 23 4.00 8.08 5.41
CA ALA A 23 4.24 7.68 4.03
C ALA A 23 3.41 8.53 3.03
N MET A 24 2.17 8.90 3.37
CA MET A 24 1.35 9.78 2.53
C MET A 24 1.82 11.24 2.57
N GLU A 25 2.18 11.75 3.74
CA GLU A 25 2.77 13.09 3.93
C GLU A 25 4.06 13.25 3.13
N LEU A 26 4.98 12.29 3.21
CA LEU A 26 6.22 12.32 2.43
C LEU A 26 5.94 12.40 0.93
N LEU A 27 5.02 11.58 0.43
CA LEU A 27 4.64 11.60 -0.98
C LEU A 27 4.05 12.96 -1.39
N ILE A 28 3.11 13.50 -0.61
CA ILE A 28 2.49 14.79 -0.90
C ILE A 28 3.55 15.89 -0.87
N ASN A 29 4.38 15.93 0.16
CA ASN A 29 5.43 16.94 0.30
C ASN A 29 6.42 16.90 -0.87
N ASP A 30 6.81 15.71 -1.32
CA ASP A 30 7.73 15.59 -2.45
C ASP A 30 7.07 15.96 -3.78
N LEU A 31 5.76 15.74 -3.94
CA LEU A 31 5.01 16.28 -5.09
C LEU A 31 4.96 17.81 -5.05
N LEU A 32 4.69 18.40 -3.89
CA LEU A 32 4.66 19.85 -3.72
C LEU A 32 6.02 20.50 -4.01
N LYS A 33 7.12 19.91 -3.51
CA LYS A 33 8.50 20.35 -3.83
C LYS A 33 8.81 20.29 -5.32
N LYS A 34 8.17 19.39 -6.06
CA LYS A 34 8.31 19.26 -7.52
C LYS A 34 7.33 20.17 -8.30
N GLY A 35 6.61 21.06 -7.63
CA GLY A 35 5.72 22.04 -8.25
C GLY A 35 4.26 21.60 -8.36
N ALA A 36 3.85 20.52 -7.70
CA ALA A 36 2.43 20.21 -7.57
C ALA A 36 1.72 21.29 -6.75
N ALA A 37 0.47 21.59 -7.08
CA ALA A 37 -0.38 22.48 -6.30
C ALA A 37 -1.34 21.65 -5.45
N ARG A 38 -1.39 21.91 -4.14
CA ARG A 38 -2.21 21.15 -3.18
C ARG A 38 -3.68 21.05 -3.63
N GLY A 39 -4.31 22.17 -4.01
CA GLY A 39 -5.69 22.19 -4.48
C GLY A 39 -5.94 21.52 -5.85
N ARG A 40 -4.90 21.03 -6.54
CA ARG A 40 -5.02 20.25 -7.78
C ARG A 40 -4.71 18.77 -7.58
N LEU A 41 -4.34 18.35 -6.37
CA LEU A 41 -4.10 16.95 -6.07
C LEU A 41 -5.42 16.17 -6.19
N LYS A 42 -5.32 14.96 -6.73
CA LYS A 42 -6.42 14.00 -6.87
C LYS A 42 -5.89 12.63 -6.51
N ALA A 43 -6.72 11.79 -5.92
CA ALA A 43 -6.33 10.47 -5.47
C ALA A 43 -7.08 9.36 -6.21
N LYS A 44 -6.40 8.22 -6.36
CA LYS A 44 -7.01 6.96 -6.74
C LYS A 44 -6.56 5.89 -5.75
N LEU A 45 -7.51 5.17 -5.15
CA LEU A 45 -7.20 4.15 -4.13
C LEU A 45 -7.39 2.75 -4.68
N PHE A 46 -6.45 1.86 -4.37
CA PHE A 46 -6.47 0.46 -4.81
C PHE A 46 -6.00 -0.44 -3.67
N GLY A 47 -6.62 -1.62 -3.53
CA GLY A 47 -6.14 -2.66 -2.61
C GLY A 47 -7.17 -3.05 -1.56
N GLY A 48 -6.72 -3.33 -0.34
CA GLY A 48 -7.59 -3.75 0.77
C GLY A 48 -8.27 -5.11 0.59
N ALA A 49 -7.80 -5.94 -0.34
CA ALA A 49 -8.38 -7.26 -0.58
C ALA A 49 -8.26 -8.18 0.64
N MET A 50 -9.36 -8.87 0.95
CA MET A 50 -9.47 -9.87 2.00
C MET A 50 -9.29 -11.26 1.37
N MET A 51 -8.04 -11.67 1.22
CA MET A 51 -7.74 -13.08 0.94
C MET A 51 -8.14 -13.91 2.16
N GLN A 52 -8.58 -15.17 1.98
CA GLN A 52 -9.21 -16.03 3.01
C GLN A 52 -8.35 -16.32 4.27
N ASN A 53 -7.18 -15.72 4.39
CA ASN A 53 -6.27 -15.86 5.52
C ASN A 53 -6.47 -14.71 6.54
N SER A 54 -5.81 -14.83 7.70
CA SER A 54 -5.78 -13.89 8.85
C SER A 54 -5.54 -12.39 8.55
N PHE A 55 -5.36 -12.00 7.29
CA PHE A 55 -5.09 -10.64 6.80
C PHE A 55 -6.36 -9.87 6.37
N GLY A 56 -7.54 -10.50 6.30
CA GLY A 56 -8.76 -9.83 5.84
C GLY A 56 -9.14 -8.56 6.63
N LYS A 57 -8.95 -8.57 7.96
CA LYS A 57 -9.20 -7.40 8.82
C LYS A 57 -8.25 -6.24 8.54
N ILE A 58 -7.02 -6.54 8.11
CA ILE A 58 -5.99 -5.53 7.80
C ILE A 58 -6.32 -4.81 6.50
N GLY A 59 -6.74 -5.55 5.47
CA GLY A 59 -7.12 -4.95 4.19
C GLY A 59 -8.22 -3.90 4.34
N ARG A 60 -9.23 -4.19 5.18
CA ARG A 60 -10.30 -3.24 5.52
C ARG A 60 -9.78 -2.01 6.26
N ALA A 61 -8.99 -2.21 7.32
CA ALA A 61 -8.42 -1.12 8.10
C ALA A 61 -7.55 -0.18 7.24
N ASN A 62 -6.73 -0.72 6.33
CA ASN A 62 -5.93 0.09 5.41
C ASN A 62 -6.81 0.94 4.48
N ALA A 63 -7.89 0.36 3.97
CA ALA A 63 -8.83 1.05 3.08
C ALA A 63 -9.55 2.19 3.81
N GLU A 64 -10.06 1.93 5.02
CA GLU A 64 -10.73 2.91 5.86
C GLU A 64 -9.78 4.06 6.25
N PHE A 65 -8.56 3.73 6.66
CA PHE A 65 -7.53 4.73 6.96
C PHE A 65 -7.19 5.61 5.75
N ALA A 66 -7.01 5.01 4.57
CA ALA A 66 -6.70 5.78 3.36
C ALA A 66 -7.85 6.74 2.98
N LEU A 67 -9.10 6.31 3.15
CA LEU A 67 -10.27 7.15 2.88
C LEU A 67 -10.32 8.34 3.84
N GLN A 68 -10.18 8.09 5.14
CA GLN A 68 -10.17 9.14 6.17
C GLN A 68 -9.02 10.13 5.97
N PHE A 69 -7.83 9.64 5.60
CA PHE A 69 -6.69 10.51 5.33
C PHE A 69 -6.99 11.49 4.18
N LEU A 70 -7.56 11.00 3.07
CA LEU A 70 -7.90 11.86 1.93
C LEU A 70 -8.98 12.89 2.25
N GLU A 71 -9.96 12.49 3.07
CA GLU A 71 -11.01 13.39 3.57
C GLU A 71 -10.41 14.50 4.43
N ASN A 72 -9.55 14.16 5.39
CA ASN A 72 -8.90 15.13 6.28
C ASN A 72 -7.95 16.10 5.54
N GLU A 73 -7.35 15.66 4.43
CA GLU A 73 -6.42 16.48 3.64
C GLU A 73 -7.09 17.24 2.47
N ASP A 74 -8.42 17.16 2.35
CA ASP A 74 -9.21 17.74 1.25
C ASP A 74 -8.71 17.32 -0.14
N ILE A 75 -8.34 16.04 -0.30
CA ILE A 75 -7.86 15.49 -1.59
C ILE A 75 -8.99 14.69 -2.26
N PRO A 76 -9.56 15.18 -3.38
CA PRO A 76 -10.64 14.49 -4.07
C PRO A 76 -10.26 13.08 -4.53
N LEU A 77 -11.04 12.09 -4.11
CA LEU A 77 -10.96 10.71 -4.59
C LEU A 77 -11.69 10.57 -5.92
N VAL A 78 -10.94 10.40 -7.01
CA VAL A 78 -11.53 10.32 -8.37
C VAL A 78 -11.76 8.90 -8.86
N SER A 79 -11.25 7.89 -8.15
CA SER A 79 -11.48 6.48 -8.48
C SER A 79 -11.06 5.60 -7.30
N GLN A 80 -11.77 4.50 -7.09
CA GLN A 80 -11.36 3.51 -6.09
C GLN A 80 -11.62 2.08 -6.57
N SER A 81 -10.76 1.16 -6.15
CA SER A 81 -10.93 -0.29 -6.27
C SER A 81 -10.43 -0.95 -4.98
N LEU A 82 -11.32 -0.98 -4.00
CA LEU A 82 -11.03 -1.41 -2.63
C LEU A 82 -11.69 -2.76 -2.34
N LEU A 83 -11.22 -3.43 -1.29
CA LEU A 83 -11.80 -4.67 -0.75
C LEU A 83 -11.80 -5.82 -1.77
N GLY A 84 -12.75 -6.75 -1.73
CA GLY A 84 -12.77 -7.95 -2.57
C GLY A 84 -11.86 -9.06 -2.08
N THR A 85 -11.78 -10.18 -2.81
CA THR A 85 -11.07 -11.40 -2.37
C THR A 85 -9.76 -11.67 -3.10
N GLN A 86 -9.49 -10.94 -4.18
CA GLN A 86 -8.34 -11.16 -5.05
C GLN A 86 -7.31 -10.03 -4.91
N ALA A 87 -6.02 -10.40 -4.94
CA ALA A 87 -4.95 -9.43 -5.05
C ALA A 87 -5.03 -8.68 -6.38
N ARG A 88 -4.46 -7.46 -6.42
CA ARG A 88 -4.49 -6.59 -7.60
C ARG A 88 -3.11 -6.09 -7.94
N ARG A 89 -2.73 -6.20 -9.21
CA ARG A 89 -1.54 -5.55 -9.74
C ARG A 89 -1.92 -4.20 -10.33
N ILE A 90 -1.29 -3.13 -9.87
CA ILE A 90 -1.58 -1.77 -10.29
C ILE A 90 -0.41 -1.23 -11.11
N ARG A 91 -0.73 -0.60 -12.25
CA ARG A 91 0.20 0.26 -13.00
C ARG A 91 -0.34 1.68 -12.99
N PHE A 92 0.51 2.64 -12.68
CA PHE A 92 0.16 4.05 -12.64
C PHE A 92 1.07 4.85 -13.56
N SER A 93 0.46 5.63 -14.46
CA SER A 93 1.14 6.61 -15.30
C SER A 93 1.06 7.98 -14.61
N PRO A 94 2.18 8.54 -14.14
CA PRO A 94 2.18 9.84 -13.45
C PRO A 94 1.97 11.02 -14.41
N VAL A 95 2.16 10.84 -15.72
CA VAL A 95 2.08 11.91 -16.72
C VAL A 95 0.63 12.36 -16.95
N ASP A 96 -0.29 11.40 -17.03
CA ASP A 96 -1.70 11.64 -17.33
C ASP A 96 -2.63 11.14 -16.21
N GLY A 97 -2.09 10.54 -15.16
CA GLY A 97 -2.85 10.02 -14.02
C GLY A 97 -3.62 8.74 -14.31
N GLN A 98 -3.37 8.07 -15.44
CA GLN A 98 -4.02 6.80 -15.75
C GLN A 98 -3.57 5.69 -14.78
N ALA A 99 -4.54 4.89 -14.34
CA ALA A 99 -4.30 3.74 -13.48
C ALA A 99 -4.95 2.50 -14.10
N GLN A 100 -4.16 1.46 -14.29
CA GLN A 100 -4.63 0.15 -14.76
C GLN A 100 -4.54 -0.85 -13.61
N GLN A 101 -5.58 -1.66 -13.45
CA GLN A 101 -5.59 -2.77 -12.50
C GLN A 101 -5.81 -4.09 -13.22
N ARG A 102 -5.10 -5.14 -12.76
CA ARG A 102 -5.38 -6.52 -13.12
C ARG A 102 -5.55 -7.33 -11.85
N LEU A 103 -6.62 -8.11 -11.76
CA LEU A 103 -6.79 -9.08 -10.69
C LEU A 103 -5.78 -10.20 -10.87
N VAL A 104 -5.09 -10.55 -9.80
CA VAL A 104 -4.11 -11.63 -9.77
C VAL A 104 -4.87 -12.91 -9.47
N SER A 105 -4.83 -13.85 -10.41
CA SER A 105 -5.29 -15.22 -10.19
C SER A 105 -4.24 -15.99 -9.37
N GLU A 106 -4.63 -17.09 -8.72
CA GLU A 106 -3.68 -17.92 -7.95
C GLU A 106 -2.48 -18.39 -8.78
N ALA A 107 -2.65 -18.55 -10.10
CA ALA A 107 -1.58 -18.93 -11.02
C ALA A 107 -0.58 -17.80 -11.34
N ASP A 108 -0.94 -16.55 -11.06
CA ASP A 108 -0.14 -15.35 -11.38
C ASP A 108 0.68 -14.84 -10.18
N VAL A 109 0.65 -15.52 -9.03
CA VAL A 109 1.49 -15.18 -7.87
C VAL A 109 2.91 -15.65 -8.15
N PRO A 110 3.90 -14.77 -8.34
CA PRO A 110 5.28 -15.21 -8.49
C PRO A 110 5.68 -15.94 -7.21
N ALA A 111 6.24 -17.14 -7.35
CA ALA A 111 6.85 -17.84 -6.24
C ALA A 111 7.87 -16.88 -5.60
N ILE A 112 7.65 -16.51 -4.35
CA ILE A 112 8.68 -15.83 -3.57
C ILE A 112 9.74 -16.89 -3.33
N GLU A 113 10.80 -16.91 -4.14
CA GLU A 113 12.01 -17.63 -3.78
C GLU A 113 12.56 -16.94 -2.54
N LEU A 114 12.31 -17.55 -1.38
CA LEU A 114 13.03 -17.18 -0.17
C LEU A 114 14.52 -17.30 -0.50
N PRO A 115 15.34 -16.30 -0.17
CA PRO A 115 16.78 -16.43 -0.33
C PRO A 115 17.20 -17.72 0.37
N LYS A 116 17.86 -18.62 -0.38
CA LYS A 116 18.41 -19.84 0.20
C LYS A 116 19.22 -19.41 1.42
N PRO A 117 18.99 -20.00 2.61
CA PRO A 117 19.80 -19.67 3.77
C PRO A 117 21.27 -19.80 3.37
N PRO A 118 22.12 -18.84 3.78
CA PRO A 118 23.54 -18.92 3.45
C PRO A 118 24.04 -20.29 3.89
N VAL A 119 24.73 -20.98 2.99
CA VAL A 119 25.42 -22.22 3.32
C VAL A 119 26.42 -21.83 4.40
N THR A 120 26.15 -22.23 5.65
CA THR A 120 27.13 -22.13 6.73
C THR A 120 28.23 -23.11 6.40
N ASP A 121 29.31 -22.62 5.80
CA ASP A 121 30.59 -23.32 5.91
C ASP A 121 30.93 -23.38 7.40
N ASP A 122 31.12 -24.60 7.90
CA ASP A 122 31.49 -24.88 9.29
C ASP A 122 32.74 -24.07 9.68
N ILE A 123 32.54 -22.93 10.33
CA ILE A 123 33.63 -22.21 10.99
C ILE A 123 34.03 -23.04 12.19
N THR A 124 35.06 -23.87 12.01
CA THR A 124 35.76 -24.54 13.09
C THR A 124 36.63 -23.49 13.79
N PHE A 125 36.26 -23.09 15.01
CA PHE A 125 37.14 -22.30 15.86
C PHE A 125 38.22 -23.25 16.42
N PHE A 126 39.49 -22.97 16.11
CA PHE A 126 40.65 -23.55 16.76
C PHE A 126 41.03 -22.74 18.00
#